data_AF-A0A0U4FMN4-F1
#
_entry.id   AF-A0A0U4FMN4-F1
#
_cell.length_a   1.000
_cell.length_b   1.000
_cell.length_c   1.000
_cell.angle_alpha   90.00
_cell.angle_beta   90.00
_cell.angle_gamma   90.00
#
_symmetry.space_group_name_H-M   'P 1'
#
loop_
_entity.id
_entity.type
_entity.pdbx_description
1 polymer ?
#
loop_
_entity_poly.entity_id
_entity_poly.type
_entity_poly.pdbx_seq_one_letter_code
_entity_poly.pdbx_strand_id
1 'polypeptide(L)' 'MKFLVYQILGLGVIWIGMAFFFQEMDQFSKLIFYAATSWLLFLIVILIKQLIKNHKNDDDSTLGR' A
#
# COMPACT_ATOMS: atom_id res chain seq x y z
N MET A 1 7.57 -9.47 -2.92
CA MET A 1 7.17 -8.28 -3.71
C MET A 1 5.81 -8.45 -4.39
N LYS A 2 5.60 -9.48 -5.25
CA LYS A 2 4.34 -9.64 -6.01
C LYS A 2 3.07 -9.65 -5.14
N PHE A 3 3.06 -10.42 -4.04
CA PHE A 3 1.92 -10.48 -3.13
C PHE A 3 1.58 -9.10 -2.50
N LEU A 4 2.58 -8.37 -2.00
CA LEU A 4 2.41 -7.01 -1.45
C LEU A 4 1.86 -6.03 -2.49
N VAL A 5 2.33 -6.11 -3.73
CA VAL A 5 1.85 -5.27 -4.84
C VAL A 5 0.38 -5.61 -5.18
N TYR A 6 0.03 -6.89 -5.32
CA TYR A 6 -1.37 -7.30 -5.54
C TYR A 6 -2.28 -6.91 -4.37
N GLN A 7 -1.77 -7.00 -3.15
CA GLN A 7 -2.51 -6.63 -1.95
C GLN A 7 -2.81 -5.12 -1.94
N ILE A 8 -1.83 -4.27 -2.26
CA ILE A 8 -2.03 -2.82 -2.34
C ILE A 8 -2.95 -2.45 -3.52
N LEU A 9 -2.84 -3.13 -4.67
CA LEU A 9 -3.75 -2.93 -5.80
C LEU A 9 -5.19 -3.29 -5.46
N GLY A 10 -5.42 -4.49 -4.91
CA GLY A 10 -6.76 -4.94 -4.53
C GLY A 10 -7.37 -4.08 -3.42
N LEU A 11 -6.61 -3.84 -2.35
CA LEU A 11 -7.04 -2.99 -1.25
C LEU A 11 -7.26 -1.54 -1.71
N GLY A 12 -6.43 -1.04 -2.63
CA GLY A 12 -6.55 0.28 -3.23
C GLY A 12 -7.83 0.46 -4.04
N VAL A 13 -8.21 -0.52 -4.86
CA VAL A 13 -9.48 -0.46 -5.63
C VAL A 13 -10.68 -0.45 -4.69
N ILE A 14 -10.69 -1.33 -3.67
CA ILE A 14 -11.76 -1.37 -2.67
C ILE A 14 -11.82 -0.05 -1.89
N TRP A 15 -10.66 0.49 -1.50
CA TRP A 15 -10.55 1.75 -0.80
C TRP A 15 -11.05 2.93 -1.63
N ILE A 16 -10.74 2.98 -2.94
CA ILE A 16 -11.26 4.02 -3.85
C ILE A 16 -12.78 3.94 -3.93
N GLY A 17 -13.34 2.74 -4.02
CA GLY A 17 -14.79 2.54 -3.97
C GLY A 17 -15.39 3.09 -2.67
N MET A 18 -14.81 2.74 -1.53
CA MET A 18 -15.24 3.25 -0.21
C MET A 18 -15.07 4.77 -0.09
N ALA A 19 -14.01 5.33 -0.67
CA ALA A 19 -13.73 6.77 -0.66
C ALA A 19 -14.78 7.56 -1.46
N PHE A 20 -15.29 7.00 -2.55
CA PHE A 20 -16.35 7.63 -3.35
C PHE A 20 -17.66 7.80 -2.57
N PHE A 21 -18.01 6.81 -1.75
CA PHE A 21 -19.22 6.82 -0.92
C PHE A 21 -18.99 7.41 0.49
N PHE A 22 -17.81 7.99 0.76
CA PHE A 22 -17.43 8.43 2.10
C PHE A 22 -18.38 9.47 2.71
N GLN A 23 -18.96 10.35 1.88
CA GLN A 23 -19.89 11.38 2.35
C GLN A 23 -21.20 10.80 2.88
N GLU A 24 -21.64 9.68 2.31
CA GLU A 24 -22.90 9.00 2.61
C GLU A 24 -22.76 7.94 3.72
N MET A 25 -21.53 7.68 4.18
CA MET A 25 -21.23 6.68 5.19
C MET A 25 -21.66 7.08 6.60
N ASP A 26 -22.28 6.12 7.28
CA ASP A 26 -22.54 6.14 8.71
C ASP A 26 -21.24 6.19 9.52
N GLN A 27 -21.33 6.63 10.78
CA GLN A 27 -20.19 6.82 11.67
C GLN A 27 -19.32 5.55 11.84
N PHE A 28 -19.94 4.37 11.90
CA PHE A 28 -19.19 3.11 11.98
C PHE A 28 -18.39 2.81 10.70
N SER A 29 -18.98 3.10 9.54
CA SER A 29 -18.32 2.88 8.25
C SER A 29 -17.15 3.83 8.04
N LYS A 30 -17.27 5.09 8.50
CA LYS A 30 -16.16 6.05 8.50
C LYS A 30 -15.00 5.60 9.40
N LEU A 31 -15.28 4.98 10.54
CA LEU A 31 -14.24 4.42 11.40
C LEU A 31 -13.45 3.32 10.68
N ILE A 32 -14.15 2.40 10.02
CA ILE A 32 -13.53 1.33 9.22
C ILE A 32 -12.72 1.93 8.07
N PHE A 33 -13.24 2.97 7.41
CA PHE A 33 -12.52 3.68 6.36
C PHE A 33 -11.20 4.26 6.88
N TYR A 34 -11.19 4.91 8.05
CA TYR A 34 -9.94 5.42 8.63
C TYR A 34 -8.97 4.32 9.03
N ALA A 35 -9.46 3.22 9.60
CA ALA A 35 -8.63 2.06 9.91
C ALA A 35 -8.00 1.45 8.65
N ALA A 36 -8.79 1.26 7.59
CA ALA A 36 -8.33 0.76 6.30
C ALA A 36 -7.34 1.74 5.63
N THR A 37 -7.59 3.05 5.71
CA THR A 37 -6.68 4.09 5.20
C THR A 37 -5.33 4.04 5.93
N SER A 38 -5.35 3.92 7.25
CA SER A 38 -4.14 3.80 8.08
C SER A 38 -3.34 2.54 7.69
N TRP A 39 -4.03 1.41 7.53
CA TRP A 39 -3.42 0.16 7.08
C TRP A 39 -2.83 0.26 5.67
N LEU A 40 -3.54 0.92 4.74
CA LEU A 40 -3.10 1.11 3.36
C LEU A 40 -1.85 1.99 3.29
N LEU A 41 -1.80 3.09 4.04
CA LEU A 41 -0.61 3.95 4.15
C LEU A 41 0.59 3.17 4.71
N PHE A 42 0.36 2.35 5.73
CA PHE A 42 1.42 1.51 6.31
C PHE A 42 2.01 0.53 5.27
N LEU A 43 1.17 -0.13 4.49
CA LEU A 43 1.62 -1.03 3.41
C LEU A 43 2.42 -0.30 2.34
N ILE A 44 2.00 0.91 1.95
CA ILE A 44 2.73 1.74 0.99
C ILE A 44 4.13 2.07 1.51
N VAL A 45 4.27 2.48 2.78
CA VAL A 45 5.57 2.80 3.40
C VAL A 45 6.49 1.58 3.39
N ILE A 46 5.98 0.40 3.76
CA ILE A 46 6.77 -0.84 3.70
C ILE A 46 7.21 -1.12 2.27
N LEU A 47 6.31 -1.00 1.29
CA LEU A 47 6.62 -1.26 -0.10
C LEU A 47 7.74 -0.33 -0.60
N ILE A 48 7.65 0.97 -0.32
CA ILE A 48 8.69 1.95 -0.69
C ILE A 48 10.01 1.60 -0.03
N LYS A 49 10.01 1.34 1.28
CA LYS A 49 11.23 0.97 2.03
C LYS A 49 11.88 -0.29 1.45
N GLN A 50 11.06 -1.26 1.05
CA GLN A 50 11.53 -2.51 0.48
C GLN A 50 12.04 -2.33 -0.96
N LEU A 51 11.40 -1.46 -1.76
CA LEU A 51 11.81 -1.14 -3.12
C LEU A 51 13.16 -0.41 -3.14
N ILE A 52 13.36 0.55 -2.22
CA ILE A 52 14.66 1.22 -2.01
C ILE A 52 15.72 0.21 -1.56
N LYS A 53 15.40 -0.68 -0.61
CA LYS A 53 16.35 -1.71 -0.13
C LYS A 53 16.74 -2.69 -1.23
N ASN A 54 15.82 -3.06 -2.11
CA ASN A 54 16.08 -4.03 -3.18
C ASN A 54 16.95 -3.43 -4.28
N HIS A 55 16.78 -2.15 -4.61
CA HIS A 55 17.66 -1.43 -5.56
C HIS A 55 19.13 -1.42 -5.11
N LYS A 56 19.38 -1.26 -3.80
CA LYS A 56 20.74 -1.21 -3.27
C LYS A 56 21.51 -2.54 -3.38
N ASN A 57 20.82 -3.67 -3.53
CA ASN A 57 21.47 -4.98 -3.69
C ASN A 57 21.83 -5.33 -5.14
N ASP A 58 21.18 -4.71 -6.13
CA ASP A 58 21.47 -4.98 -7.55
C ASP A 58 22.73 -4.25 -8.02
N ASP A 59 23.00 -3.04 -7.50
CA ASP A 59 24.17 -2.23 -7.85
C ASP A 59 25.52 -2.87 -7.44
N ASP A 60 25.54 -3.65 -6.35
CA ASP A 60 26.77 -4.31 -5.84
C ASP A 60 27.16 -5.56 -6.66
N SER A 61 26.23 -6.10 -7.46
CA SER A 61 26.44 -7.33 -8.25
C SER A 61 27.05 -7.07 -9.64
N THR A 62 27.05 -5.81 -10.11
CA THR A 62 27.56 -5.44 -11.44
C THR A 62 28.98 -4.85 -11.42
N LEU A 63 29.49 -4.44 -10.25
CA LEU A 63 30.88 -3.97 -10.08
C LEU A 63 31.89 -5.13 -9.87
N GLY A 64 31.41 -6.37 -9.82
CA GLY A 64 32.21 -7.58 -9.58
C GLY A 64 32.55 -8.39 -10.83
N ARG A 65 32.75 -7.77 -12.00
CA ARG A 65 33.25 -8.45 -13.21
C ARG A 65 34.37 -7.66 -13.88
#